data_AF-A0A5Q4SW84-F1
#
_entry.id   AF-A0A5Q4SW84-F1
#
_cell.length_a   1.000
_cell.length_b   1.000
_cell.length_c   1.000
_cell.angle_alpha   90.00
_cell.angle_beta   90.00
_cell.angle_gamma   90.00
#
_symmetry.space_group_name_H-M   'P 1'
#
loop_
_entity.id
_entity.type
_entity.pdbx_description
1 polymer ?
#
loop_
_entity_poly.entity_id
_entity_poly.type
_entity_poly.pdbx_seq_one_letter_code
_entity_poly.pdbx_strand_id
1 'polypeptide(L)'
;MARGEDIVELARKSLGVKYVWGGNSLTSGIDCSGLVQQVFKAHGIELPRVTYDQINVGQSVQPNKLRPGDLVFFDTDRKRSGPDHVGIYMGGGKFIHAPAPGKPVQISSLADGYYMDRWMGGRRVSGVSASATSGGGEVEEVAPKLDAHELAETYGMSYAFFKSQPELWKELNAAVEGQWTPQKFQAEIKNTSWWKKNSDSMRQAQVLQKTDPATYKASMEATRVAVRDMAVKAGAILSQKNVDALAKNMLHLNWNEAQVANFLGQYIKFSEEKTLGGIAGQAAKAIKRAAYENGVAVTEQSVLNNAQYIVRGLTTMEQVTASIQEQAAGLYPGWSEQIMAGASIQDLAQPYRQILAQELQLPESDVDAFSPKIKQALNHVSKDGVPAPMDLTQFTQMVRNDPAWRKAPGTGEKAMGVAREVLKQMGLVK
;
A
#
# COMPACT_ATOMS: atom_id res chain seq x y z
N MET A 1 -28.28 -33.75 -6.16
CA MET A 1 -26.98 -33.59 -5.49
C MET A 1 -25.90 -33.54 -6.55
N ALA A 2 -24.93 -32.64 -6.42
CA ALA A 2 -23.82 -32.52 -7.35
C ALA A 2 -22.71 -33.51 -6.96
N ARG A 3 -22.04 -34.14 -7.92
CA ARG A 3 -20.86 -34.96 -7.61
C ARG A 3 -19.66 -34.05 -7.39
N GLY A 4 -18.79 -34.43 -6.47
CA GLY A 4 -17.57 -33.69 -6.17
C GLY A 4 -16.67 -33.50 -7.39
N GLU A 5 -16.63 -34.49 -8.27
CA GLU A 5 -15.87 -34.46 -9.53
C GLU A 5 -16.42 -33.43 -10.52
N ASP A 6 -17.75 -33.28 -10.61
CA ASP A 6 -18.40 -32.31 -11.51
C ASP A 6 -18.08 -30.87 -11.08
N ILE A 7 -18.06 -30.62 -9.77
CA ILE A 7 -17.65 -29.34 -9.16
C ILE A 7 -16.19 -29.02 -9.54
N VAL A 8 -15.30 -30.01 -9.41
CA VAL A 8 -13.87 -29.86 -9.74
C VAL A 8 -13.68 -29.62 -11.24
N GLU A 9 -14.42 -30.32 -12.11
CA GLU A 9 -14.36 -30.14 -13.55
C GLU A 9 -14.79 -28.74 -13.97
N LEU A 10 -15.88 -28.22 -13.40
CA LEU A 10 -16.31 -26.85 -13.67
C LEU A 10 -15.29 -25.83 -13.19
N ALA A 11 -14.71 -26.01 -11.99
CA ALA A 11 -13.67 -25.13 -11.48
C ALA A 11 -12.44 -25.11 -12.39
N ARG A 12 -12.04 -26.25 -12.97
CA ARG A 12 -10.91 -26.35 -13.91
C ARG A 12 -11.08 -25.47 -15.14
N LYS A 13 -12.31 -25.20 -15.59
CA LYS A 13 -12.57 -24.28 -16.72
C LYS A 13 -12.12 -22.84 -16.45
N SER A 14 -11.90 -22.49 -15.18
CA SER A 14 -11.42 -21.16 -14.79
C SER A 14 -9.89 -21.08 -14.69
N LEU A 15 -9.14 -22.16 -14.96
CA LEU A 15 -7.67 -22.12 -14.91
C LEU A 15 -7.11 -21.04 -15.84
N GLY A 16 -6.16 -20.25 -15.33
CA GLY A 16 -5.59 -19.13 -16.09
C GLY A 16 -6.36 -17.80 -15.96
N VAL A 17 -7.61 -17.81 -15.47
CA VAL A 17 -8.39 -16.58 -15.25
C VAL A 17 -7.72 -15.72 -14.18
N LYS A 18 -7.59 -14.42 -14.45
CA LYS A 18 -6.88 -13.49 -13.54
C LYS A 18 -7.62 -13.35 -12.21
N TYR A 19 -6.85 -13.26 -11.12
CA TYR A 19 -7.41 -12.84 -9.85
C TYR A 19 -7.89 -11.38 -9.91
N VAL A 20 -9.13 -11.14 -9.49
CA VAL A 20 -9.69 -9.79 -9.32
C VAL A 20 -10.40 -9.75 -7.97
N TRP A 21 -9.98 -8.85 -7.07
CA TRP A 21 -10.62 -8.68 -5.77
C TRP A 21 -12.10 -8.29 -5.92
N GLY A 22 -13.00 -9.00 -5.26
CA GLY A 22 -14.45 -8.85 -5.45
C GLY A 22 -14.99 -9.50 -6.74
N GLY A 23 -14.12 -10.03 -7.60
CA GLY A 23 -14.47 -10.62 -8.88
C GLY A 23 -15.32 -11.88 -8.75
N ASN A 24 -16.31 -12.00 -9.64
CA ASN A 24 -17.34 -13.05 -9.62
C ASN A 24 -17.54 -13.70 -11.01
N SER A 25 -16.54 -13.64 -11.89
CA SER A 25 -16.65 -14.17 -13.25
C SER A 25 -15.65 -15.28 -13.51
N LEU A 26 -16.15 -16.48 -13.82
CA LEU A 26 -15.33 -17.67 -14.15
C LEU A 26 -14.50 -17.51 -15.44
N THR A 27 -14.60 -16.40 -16.16
CA THR A 27 -13.88 -16.18 -17.43
C THR A 27 -13.15 -14.85 -17.51
N SER A 28 -13.63 -13.79 -16.86
CA SER A 28 -13.09 -12.43 -17.00
C SER A 28 -12.38 -11.88 -15.76
N GLY A 29 -12.48 -12.55 -14.61
CA GLY A 29 -11.80 -12.15 -13.38
C GLY A 29 -12.55 -12.59 -12.12
N ILE A 30 -11.83 -13.19 -11.18
CA ILE A 30 -12.45 -13.85 -10.01
C ILE A 30 -11.56 -13.83 -8.77
N ASP A 31 -12.13 -13.78 -7.57
CA ASP A 31 -11.39 -14.01 -6.32
C ASP A 31 -11.67 -15.41 -5.73
N CYS A 32 -11.02 -15.72 -4.60
CA CYS A 32 -11.04 -17.06 -3.99
C CYS A 32 -12.45 -17.53 -3.64
N SER A 33 -13.21 -16.71 -2.94
CA SER A 33 -14.59 -17.02 -2.52
C SER A 33 -15.60 -16.88 -3.66
N GLY A 34 -15.33 -16.00 -4.64
CA GLY A 34 -16.09 -15.87 -5.88
C GLY A 34 -15.99 -17.13 -6.75
N LEU A 35 -14.80 -17.74 -6.85
CA LEU A 35 -14.60 -19.02 -7.56
C LEU A 35 -15.46 -20.12 -6.96
N VAL A 36 -15.39 -20.30 -5.64
CA VAL A 36 -16.22 -21.26 -4.91
C VAL A 36 -17.70 -20.96 -5.11
N GLN A 37 -18.13 -19.72 -4.92
CA GLN A 37 -19.54 -19.35 -5.05
C GLN A 37 -20.10 -19.64 -6.45
N GLN A 38 -19.40 -19.23 -7.51
CA GLN A 38 -19.91 -19.40 -8.88
C GLN A 38 -19.93 -20.87 -9.32
N VAL A 39 -18.91 -21.64 -8.95
CA VAL A 39 -18.86 -23.09 -9.25
C VAL A 39 -20.03 -23.81 -8.57
N PHE A 40 -20.28 -23.55 -7.29
CA PHE A 40 -21.38 -24.20 -6.55
C PHE A 40 -22.75 -23.72 -7.00
N LYS A 41 -22.90 -22.42 -7.32
CA LYS A 41 -24.14 -21.84 -7.85
C LYS A 41 -24.56 -22.48 -9.16
N ALA A 42 -23.61 -22.79 -10.04
CA ALA A 42 -23.90 -23.49 -11.30
C ALA A 42 -24.46 -24.92 -11.10
N HIS A 43 -24.24 -25.50 -9.92
CA HIS A 43 -24.81 -26.78 -9.49
C HIS A 43 -26.03 -26.63 -8.57
N GLY A 44 -26.62 -25.43 -8.50
CA GLY A 44 -27.82 -25.15 -7.71
C GLY A 44 -27.59 -25.08 -6.19
N ILE A 45 -26.34 -24.92 -5.74
CA ILE A 45 -25.97 -24.79 -4.34
C ILE A 45 -25.58 -23.34 -4.06
N GLU A 46 -26.36 -22.66 -3.22
CA GLU A 46 -26.07 -21.29 -2.84
C GLU A 46 -25.05 -21.24 -1.70
N LEU A 47 -23.96 -20.52 -1.92
CA LEU A 47 -22.95 -20.26 -0.90
C LEU A 47 -22.83 -18.75 -0.63
N PRO A 48 -22.58 -18.34 0.62
CA PRO A 48 -22.25 -16.97 0.98
C PRO A 48 -21.09 -16.42 0.14
N ARG A 49 -21.04 -15.10 -0.04
CA ARG A 49 -20.06 -14.45 -0.91
C ARG A 49 -18.63 -14.44 -0.34
N VAL A 50 -18.49 -14.37 0.98
CA VAL A 50 -17.20 -14.13 1.64
C VAL A 50 -16.68 -15.37 2.35
N THR A 51 -15.37 -15.54 2.40
CA THR A 51 -14.70 -16.71 2.99
C THR A 51 -15.07 -16.95 4.46
N TYR A 52 -15.24 -15.86 5.23
CA TYR A 52 -15.64 -15.89 6.64
C TYR A 52 -17.00 -16.54 6.89
N ASP A 53 -17.92 -16.46 5.92
CA ASP A 53 -19.23 -17.09 6.01
C ASP A 53 -19.18 -18.50 5.42
N GLN A 54 -18.44 -18.69 4.33
CA GLN A 54 -18.30 -19.99 3.65
C GLN A 54 -17.70 -21.07 4.57
N ILE A 55 -16.77 -20.72 5.46
CA ILE A 55 -16.20 -21.69 6.41
C ILE A 55 -17.24 -22.25 7.39
N ASN A 56 -18.39 -21.60 7.57
CA ASN A 56 -19.45 -22.05 8.47
C ASN A 56 -20.51 -22.91 7.77
N VAL A 57 -20.39 -23.11 6.45
CA VAL A 57 -21.36 -23.88 5.66
C VAL A 57 -20.94 -25.35 5.57
N GLY A 58 -21.85 -26.24 5.92
CA GLY A 58 -21.67 -27.68 5.82
C GLY A 58 -20.93 -28.32 7.01
N GLN A 59 -20.45 -29.55 6.81
CA GLN A 59 -19.81 -30.34 7.87
C GLN A 59 -18.29 -30.16 7.88
N SER A 60 -17.68 -30.13 9.06
CA SER A 60 -16.21 -30.11 9.21
C SER A 60 -15.60 -31.43 8.71
N VAL A 61 -14.50 -31.34 7.96
CA VAL A 61 -13.79 -32.50 7.40
C VAL A 61 -12.31 -32.42 7.77
N GLN A 62 -11.79 -33.53 8.31
CA GLN A 62 -10.36 -33.67 8.60
C GLN A 62 -9.56 -33.84 7.30
N PRO A 63 -8.29 -33.39 7.23
CA PRO A 63 -7.46 -33.47 6.02
C PRO A 63 -7.42 -34.86 5.35
N ASN A 64 -7.33 -35.93 6.14
CA ASN A 64 -7.30 -37.32 5.67
C ASN A 64 -8.68 -37.87 5.23
N LYS A 65 -9.76 -37.11 5.41
CA LYS A 65 -11.13 -37.46 4.99
C LYS A 65 -11.65 -36.55 3.88
N LEU A 66 -10.80 -35.66 3.34
CA LEU A 66 -11.14 -34.79 2.22
C LEU A 66 -11.45 -35.60 0.97
N ARG A 67 -12.49 -35.19 0.25
CA ARG A 67 -12.95 -35.77 -1.01
C ARG A 67 -13.08 -34.66 -2.06
N PRO A 68 -12.92 -34.97 -3.36
CA PRO A 68 -13.16 -33.99 -4.43
C PRO A 68 -14.45 -33.20 -4.19
N GLY A 69 -14.40 -31.89 -4.35
CA GLY A 69 -15.52 -30.98 -4.08
C GLY A 69 -15.61 -30.47 -2.64
N ASP A 70 -14.87 -31.00 -1.67
CA ASP A 70 -14.75 -30.37 -0.34
C ASP A 70 -14.04 -29.02 -0.45
N LEU A 71 -14.43 -28.05 0.38
CA LEU A 71 -13.77 -26.75 0.48
C LEU A 71 -12.60 -26.83 1.45
N VAL A 72 -11.51 -26.13 1.12
CA VAL A 72 -10.30 -26.04 1.96
C VAL A 72 -10.02 -24.58 2.29
N PHE A 73 -9.82 -24.27 3.57
CA PHE A 73 -9.70 -22.91 4.08
C PHE A 73 -8.33 -22.63 4.67
N PHE A 74 -7.88 -21.39 4.51
CA PHE A 74 -6.56 -20.97 4.93
C PHE A 74 -6.53 -19.55 5.51
N ASP A 75 -5.60 -19.31 6.43
CA ASP A 75 -5.23 -18.00 6.99
C ASP A 75 -3.97 -17.49 6.26
N THR A 76 -4.17 -16.81 5.14
CA THR A 76 -3.10 -16.35 4.25
C THR A 76 -2.71 -14.88 4.41
N ASP A 77 -3.51 -14.11 5.15
CA ASP A 77 -3.27 -12.72 5.49
C ASP A 77 -2.48 -12.58 6.80
N ARG A 78 -1.19 -12.24 6.68
CA ARG A 78 -0.31 -12.01 7.84
C ARG A 78 -0.66 -10.78 8.68
N LYS A 79 -1.59 -9.92 8.24
CA LYS A 79 -2.00 -8.71 8.98
C LYS A 79 -3.21 -8.95 9.88
N ARG A 80 -4.01 -9.99 9.61
CA ARG A 80 -5.27 -10.27 10.28
C ARG A 80 -5.53 -11.77 10.25
N SER A 81 -5.55 -12.40 11.42
CA SER A 81 -5.84 -13.82 11.52
C SER A 81 -7.31 -14.11 11.20
N GLY A 82 -7.54 -15.21 10.49
CA GLY A 82 -8.86 -15.70 10.13
C GLY A 82 -8.87 -16.40 8.77
N PRO A 83 -9.98 -17.06 8.40
CA PRO A 83 -10.09 -17.76 7.12
C PRO A 83 -10.26 -16.75 5.97
N ASP A 84 -9.17 -16.16 5.51
CA ASP A 84 -9.17 -15.17 4.42
C ASP A 84 -9.10 -15.81 3.03
N HIS A 85 -8.71 -17.08 2.93
CA HIS A 85 -8.55 -17.77 1.65
C HIS A 85 -9.24 -19.14 1.60
N VAL A 86 -9.72 -19.51 0.41
CA VAL A 86 -10.46 -20.75 0.17
C VAL A 86 -10.13 -21.34 -1.20
N GLY A 87 -10.23 -22.66 -1.31
CA GLY A 87 -10.21 -23.39 -2.58
C GLY A 87 -11.09 -24.63 -2.56
N ILE A 88 -11.17 -25.29 -3.72
CA ILE A 88 -11.94 -26.53 -3.93
C ILE A 88 -10.96 -27.70 -4.01
N TYR A 89 -11.07 -28.67 -3.11
CA TYR A 89 -10.23 -29.86 -3.09
C TYR A 89 -10.54 -30.75 -4.30
N MET A 90 -9.48 -31.29 -4.91
CA MET A 90 -9.57 -32.04 -6.16
C MET A 90 -9.20 -33.53 -6.01
N GLY A 91 -8.83 -33.95 -4.80
CA GLY A 91 -8.18 -35.26 -4.57
C GLY A 91 -6.66 -35.20 -4.70
N GLY A 92 -5.99 -36.26 -4.26
CA GLY A 92 -4.53 -36.40 -4.37
C GLY A 92 -3.73 -35.28 -3.68
N GLY A 93 -4.27 -34.69 -2.61
CA GLY A 93 -3.63 -33.58 -1.89
C GLY A 93 -3.64 -32.25 -2.66
N LYS A 94 -4.39 -32.10 -3.75
CA LYS A 94 -4.42 -30.87 -4.57
C LYS A 94 -5.74 -30.14 -4.44
N PHE A 95 -5.71 -28.82 -4.65
CA PHE A 95 -6.89 -27.96 -4.67
C PHE A 95 -6.77 -26.86 -5.72
N ILE A 96 -7.90 -26.42 -6.26
CA ILE A 96 -7.99 -25.31 -7.22
C ILE A 96 -8.50 -24.05 -6.50
N HIS A 97 -7.89 -22.91 -6.80
CA HIS A 97 -8.20 -21.65 -6.14
C HIS A 97 -7.78 -20.45 -6.98
N ALA A 98 -8.32 -19.28 -6.64
CA ALA A 98 -7.82 -17.98 -7.09
C ALA A 98 -6.90 -17.39 -6.00
N PRO A 99 -5.56 -17.47 -6.13
CA PRO A 99 -4.60 -17.18 -5.05
C PRO A 99 -4.59 -15.75 -4.52
N ALA A 100 -4.31 -14.76 -5.39
CA ALA A 100 -4.03 -13.38 -5.00
C ALA A 100 -3.90 -12.50 -6.26
N PRO A 101 -3.99 -11.16 -6.14
CA PRO A 101 -3.73 -10.26 -7.25
C PRO A 101 -2.39 -10.53 -7.94
N GLY A 102 -2.37 -10.48 -9.27
CA GLY A 102 -1.18 -10.77 -10.08
C GLY A 102 -0.92 -12.26 -10.34
N LYS A 103 -1.72 -13.17 -9.76
CA LYS A 103 -1.69 -14.61 -10.06
C LYS A 103 -3.03 -15.07 -10.68
N PRO A 104 -3.01 -16.01 -11.63
CA PRO A 104 -4.24 -16.58 -12.17
C PRO A 104 -4.81 -17.66 -11.24
N VAL A 105 -6.06 -18.07 -11.50
CA VAL A 105 -6.62 -19.31 -10.96
C VAL A 105 -5.71 -20.47 -11.34
N GLN A 106 -5.33 -21.25 -10.34
CA GLN A 106 -4.31 -22.29 -10.45
C GLN A 106 -4.62 -23.46 -9.52
N ILE A 107 -3.88 -24.55 -9.71
CA ILE A 107 -3.90 -25.72 -8.84
C ILE A 107 -2.69 -25.64 -7.91
N SER A 108 -2.92 -25.79 -6.62
CA SER A 108 -1.89 -25.82 -5.58
C SER A 108 -1.97 -27.13 -4.79
N SER A 109 -0.89 -27.46 -4.09
CA SER A 109 -0.82 -28.64 -3.22
C SER A 109 -1.12 -28.27 -1.77
N LEU A 110 -1.90 -29.08 -1.06
CA LEU A 110 -2.05 -29.00 0.39
C LEU A 110 -0.74 -29.33 1.13
N ALA A 111 0.17 -30.06 0.48
CA ALA A 111 1.50 -30.33 1.00
C ALA A 111 2.48 -29.15 0.78
N ASP A 112 2.07 -28.09 0.07
CA ASP A 112 2.83 -26.84 0.04
C ASP A 112 2.86 -26.25 1.45
N GLY A 113 4.06 -26.02 1.98
CA GLY A 113 4.25 -25.46 3.32
C GLY A 113 3.48 -24.18 3.55
N TYR A 114 3.28 -23.36 2.51
CA TYR A 114 2.46 -22.15 2.61
C TYR A 114 1.02 -22.47 3.02
N TYR A 115 0.37 -23.42 2.35
CA TYR A 115 -1.02 -23.79 2.60
C TYR A 115 -1.18 -24.71 3.80
N MET A 116 -0.21 -25.60 4.04
CA MET A 116 -0.20 -26.48 5.20
C MET A 116 -0.12 -25.70 6.52
N ASP A 117 0.79 -24.73 6.63
CA ASP A 117 0.99 -23.94 7.86
C ASP A 117 -0.17 -22.97 8.13
N ARG A 118 -1.01 -22.76 7.12
CA ARG A 118 -2.14 -21.82 7.15
C ARG A 118 -3.46 -22.54 7.16
N TRP A 119 -3.46 -23.86 7.29
CA TRP A 119 -4.66 -24.68 7.25
C TRP A 119 -5.64 -24.28 8.36
N MET A 120 -6.84 -23.88 7.98
CA MET A 120 -7.92 -23.50 8.90
C MET A 120 -9.03 -24.56 8.98
N GLY A 121 -9.10 -25.48 8.00
CA GLY A 121 -10.07 -26.58 8.02
C GLY A 121 -10.64 -26.93 6.65
N GLY A 122 -11.28 -28.10 6.58
CA GLY A 122 -12.04 -28.55 5.42
C GLY A 122 -13.55 -28.49 5.68
N ARG A 123 -14.35 -28.15 4.68
CA ARG A 123 -15.83 -28.19 4.77
C ARG A 123 -16.46 -28.98 3.63
N ARG A 124 -17.39 -29.86 3.99
CA ARG A 124 -18.25 -30.58 3.04
C ARG A 124 -19.62 -29.93 3.00
N VAL A 125 -19.92 -29.30 1.88
CA VAL A 125 -21.18 -28.59 1.66
C VAL A 125 -22.32 -29.60 1.46
N SER A 126 -23.46 -29.35 2.11
CA SER A 126 -24.67 -30.16 1.96
C SER A 126 -25.16 -30.13 0.51
N GLY A 127 -25.52 -31.29 -0.04
CA GLY A 127 -25.93 -31.42 -1.45
C GLY A 127 -24.81 -31.86 -2.41
N VAL A 128 -23.59 -32.07 -1.90
CA VAL A 128 -22.47 -32.71 -2.63
C VAL A 128 -22.40 -34.19 -2.26
N SER A 129 -22.52 -35.09 -3.24
CA SER A 129 -22.43 -36.55 -3.05
C SER A 129 -21.04 -37.09 -3.39
N ALA A 130 -20.60 -38.10 -2.64
CA ALA A 130 -19.39 -38.85 -2.97
C ALA A 130 -19.60 -39.73 -4.22
N SER A 131 -18.54 -39.94 -5.00
CA SER A 131 -18.56 -40.89 -6.12
C SER A 131 -18.89 -42.30 -5.62
N ALA A 132 -19.83 -42.95 -6.31
CA ALA A 132 -20.20 -44.33 -6.03
C ALA A 132 -19.15 -45.27 -6.65
N THR A 133 -18.17 -45.68 -5.86
CA THR A 133 -17.41 -46.91 -6.09
C THR A 133 -17.36 -47.72 -4.80
N SER A 134 -17.87 -48.93 -4.93
CA SER A 134 -18.19 -49.96 -3.94
C SER A 134 -16.99 -50.61 -3.25
N GLY A 135 -17.21 -51.08 -2.01
CA GLY A 135 -16.53 -52.26 -1.45
C GLY A 135 -15.63 -51.97 -0.25
N GLY A 136 -16.00 -52.53 0.91
CA GLY A 136 -15.27 -52.40 2.17
C GLY A 136 -14.08 -53.34 2.31
N GLY A 137 -13.21 -53.01 3.26
CA GLY A 137 -12.05 -53.79 3.69
C GLY A 137 -11.01 -52.88 4.31
N GLU A 138 -10.86 -52.91 5.64
CA GLU A 138 -9.67 -52.40 6.30
C GLU A 138 -8.47 -53.20 5.78
N VAL A 139 -7.58 -52.52 5.05
CA VAL A 139 -6.27 -53.07 4.69
C VAL A 139 -5.23 -52.09 5.21
N GLU A 140 -4.36 -52.60 6.06
CA GLU A 140 -3.15 -51.96 6.55
C GLU A 140 -2.34 -51.44 5.34
N GLU A 141 -2.13 -50.13 5.26
CA GLU A 141 -1.48 -49.47 4.13
C GLU A 141 0.04 -49.70 4.19
N VAL A 142 0.52 -50.75 3.54
CA VAL A 142 1.96 -50.93 3.26
C VAL A 142 2.32 -49.95 2.14
N ALA A 143 2.96 -48.83 2.50
CA ALA A 143 3.37 -47.80 1.56
C ALA A 143 4.33 -48.35 0.47
N PRO A 144 4.15 -47.98 -0.81
CA PRO A 144 5.02 -48.44 -1.89
C PRO A 144 6.44 -47.88 -1.74
N LYS A 145 7.44 -48.68 -2.15
CA LYS A 145 8.86 -48.30 -2.20
C LYS A 145 9.06 -47.16 -3.21
N LEU A 146 9.11 -45.91 -2.74
CA LEU A 146 9.43 -44.76 -3.57
C LEU A 146 10.94 -44.68 -3.78
N ASP A 147 11.38 -44.53 -5.03
CA ASP A 147 12.80 -44.28 -5.33
C ASP A 147 13.22 -42.84 -4.95
N ALA A 148 14.53 -42.55 -4.97
CA ALA A 148 15.06 -41.24 -4.55
C ALA A 148 14.53 -40.06 -5.39
N HIS A 149 14.14 -40.32 -6.64
CA HIS A 149 13.55 -39.32 -7.54
C HIS A 149 12.09 -39.07 -7.17
N GLU A 150 11.30 -40.13 -6.98
CA GLU A 150 9.89 -40.04 -6.57
C GLU A 150 9.73 -39.40 -5.18
N LEU A 151 10.64 -39.69 -4.25
CA LEU A 151 10.65 -39.09 -2.91
C LEU A 151 10.98 -37.59 -2.97
N ALA A 152 11.90 -37.19 -3.85
CA ALA A 152 12.21 -35.78 -4.10
C ALA A 152 11.02 -35.03 -4.72
N GLU A 153 10.37 -35.63 -5.73
CA GLU A 153 9.19 -35.07 -6.41
C GLU A 153 7.98 -34.94 -5.47
N THR A 154 7.77 -35.91 -4.58
CA THR A 154 6.73 -35.88 -3.54
C THR A 154 6.85 -34.64 -2.64
N TYR A 155 8.07 -34.12 -2.49
CA TYR A 155 8.37 -32.97 -1.64
C TYR A 155 8.53 -31.64 -2.41
N GLY A 156 8.21 -31.64 -3.72
CA GLY A 156 8.21 -30.44 -4.55
C GLY A 156 9.60 -29.84 -4.80
N MET A 157 10.67 -30.60 -4.55
CA MET A 157 12.06 -30.18 -4.78
C MET A 157 12.72 -31.18 -5.72
N SER A 158 13.42 -30.70 -6.76
CA SER A 158 14.08 -31.63 -7.68
C SER A 158 15.20 -32.42 -7.00
N TYR A 159 15.43 -33.64 -7.47
CA TYR A 159 16.61 -34.42 -7.11
C TYR A 159 17.93 -33.65 -7.30
N ALA A 160 18.04 -32.86 -8.37
CA ALA A 160 19.20 -32.00 -8.63
C ALA A 160 19.39 -30.92 -7.55
N PHE A 161 18.30 -30.40 -6.97
CA PHE A 161 18.35 -29.45 -5.87
C PHE A 161 18.88 -30.12 -4.59
N PHE A 162 18.36 -31.29 -4.24
CA PHE A 162 18.87 -32.07 -3.10
C PHE A 162 20.37 -32.33 -3.22
N LYS A 163 20.84 -32.76 -4.40
CA LYS A 163 22.26 -33.02 -4.66
C LYS A 163 23.16 -31.78 -4.50
N SER A 164 22.59 -30.60 -4.71
CA SER A 164 23.29 -29.31 -4.52
C SER A 164 23.35 -28.82 -3.07
N GLN A 165 22.58 -29.44 -2.17
CA GLN A 165 22.49 -29.08 -0.76
C GLN A 165 23.00 -30.25 0.11
N PRO A 166 24.25 -30.19 0.62
CA PRO A 166 24.87 -31.34 1.30
C PRO A 166 24.07 -31.91 2.46
N GLU A 167 23.44 -31.03 3.26
CA GLU A 167 22.61 -31.44 4.40
C GLU A 167 21.33 -32.15 3.93
N LEU A 168 20.63 -31.61 2.93
CA LEU A 168 19.43 -32.24 2.38
C LEU A 168 19.73 -33.54 1.63
N TRP A 169 20.87 -33.59 0.94
CA TRP A 169 21.34 -34.78 0.24
C TRP A 169 21.54 -35.96 1.19
N LYS A 170 22.10 -35.70 2.38
CA LYS A 170 22.28 -36.71 3.43
C LYS A 170 20.92 -37.26 3.88
N GLU A 171 19.96 -36.38 4.16
CA GLU A 171 18.61 -36.79 4.60
C GLU A 171 17.85 -37.57 3.52
N LEU A 172 17.98 -37.19 2.24
CA LEU A 172 17.36 -37.92 1.14
C LEU A 172 17.91 -39.34 1.03
N ASN A 173 19.22 -39.53 1.09
CA ASN A 173 19.83 -40.86 1.03
C ASN A 173 19.45 -41.72 2.25
N ALA A 174 19.47 -41.13 3.46
CA ALA A 174 19.05 -41.83 4.68
C ALA A 174 17.57 -42.27 4.63
N ALA A 175 16.71 -41.45 4.02
CA ALA A 175 15.30 -41.79 3.82
C ALA A 175 15.08 -42.95 2.85
N VAL A 176 15.86 -42.99 1.77
CA VAL A 176 15.81 -44.06 0.77
C VAL A 176 16.35 -45.37 1.35
N GLU A 177 17.51 -45.33 2.01
CA GLU A 177 18.13 -46.52 2.64
C GLU A 177 17.26 -47.07 3.78
N GLY A 178 16.71 -46.17 4.61
CA GLY A 178 15.90 -46.52 5.77
C GLY A 178 14.42 -46.75 5.48
N GLN A 179 13.99 -46.64 4.21
CA GLN A 179 12.59 -46.76 3.78
C GLN A 179 11.63 -45.90 4.60
N TRP A 180 11.97 -44.62 4.78
CA TRP A 180 11.18 -43.73 5.62
C TRP A 180 9.81 -43.43 5.01
N THR A 181 8.81 -43.24 5.87
CA THR A 181 7.52 -42.68 5.44
C THR A 181 7.68 -41.23 4.98
N PRO A 182 6.82 -40.74 4.07
CA PRO A 182 6.85 -39.33 3.65
C PRO A 182 6.79 -38.35 4.82
N GLN A 183 6.03 -38.67 5.87
CA GLN A 183 5.89 -37.84 7.08
C GLN A 183 7.17 -37.78 7.90
N LYS A 184 7.89 -38.91 8.02
CA LYS A 184 9.20 -38.94 8.71
C LYS A 184 10.23 -38.15 7.92
N PHE A 185 10.32 -38.39 6.62
CA PHE A 185 11.24 -37.63 5.75
C PHE A 185 10.99 -36.12 5.82
N GLN A 186 9.72 -35.72 5.78
CA GLN A 186 9.30 -34.34 5.98
C GLN A 186 9.81 -33.75 7.32
N ALA A 187 9.67 -34.49 8.42
CA ALA A 187 10.10 -34.05 9.74
C ALA A 187 11.62 -33.82 9.79
N GLU A 188 12.41 -34.73 9.21
CA GLU A 188 13.87 -34.61 9.21
C GLU A 188 14.35 -33.46 8.32
N ILE A 189 13.74 -33.26 7.15
CA ILE A 189 14.04 -32.10 6.30
C ILE A 189 13.76 -30.79 7.05
N LYS A 190 12.66 -30.71 7.80
CA LYS A 190 12.34 -29.53 8.64
C LYS A 190 13.32 -29.32 9.79
N ASN A 191 13.97 -30.38 10.26
CA ASN A 191 14.95 -30.33 11.34
C ASN A 191 16.33 -29.81 10.91
N THR A 192 16.64 -29.86 9.62
CA THR A 192 17.91 -29.37 9.06
C THR A 192 18.16 -27.90 9.38
N SER A 193 19.43 -27.55 9.55
CA SER A 193 19.88 -26.17 9.70
C SER A 193 19.53 -25.34 8.46
N TRP A 194 19.63 -25.93 7.27
CA TRP A 194 19.20 -25.29 6.03
C TRP A 194 17.73 -24.88 6.08
N TRP A 195 16.83 -25.77 6.51
CA TRP A 195 15.40 -25.45 6.56
C TRP A 195 15.11 -24.31 7.54
N LYS A 196 15.70 -24.37 8.74
CA LYS A 196 15.50 -23.39 9.80
C LYS A 196 16.06 -21.99 9.47
N LYS A 197 17.16 -21.92 8.73
CA LYS A 197 17.81 -20.64 8.35
C LYS A 197 17.15 -19.95 7.16
N ASN A 198 16.45 -20.69 6.32
CA ASN A 198 15.86 -20.16 5.09
C ASN A 198 14.34 -20.05 5.25
N SER A 199 13.77 -18.85 5.08
CA SER A 199 12.31 -18.69 5.01
C SER A 199 11.75 -19.43 3.80
N ASP A 200 10.45 -19.73 3.80
CA ASP A 200 9.80 -20.51 2.74
C ASP A 200 10.05 -19.91 1.34
N SER A 201 9.95 -18.59 1.23
CA SER A 201 10.24 -17.84 0.00
C SER A 201 11.71 -17.93 -0.43
N MET A 202 12.65 -17.98 0.52
CA MET A 202 14.06 -18.19 0.22
C MET A 202 14.32 -19.62 -0.26
N ARG A 203 13.65 -20.60 0.33
CA ARG A 203 13.75 -22.01 -0.09
C ARG A 203 13.19 -22.19 -1.50
N GLN A 204 12.02 -21.62 -1.80
CA GLN A 204 11.43 -21.64 -3.15
C GLN A 204 12.31 -20.96 -4.20
N ALA A 205 12.86 -19.79 -3.89
CA ALA A 205 13.77 -19.08 -4.79
C ALA A 205 15.05 -19.89 -5.06
N GLN A 206 15.62 -20.54 -4.05
CA GLN A 206 16.79 -21.41 -4.21
C GLN A 206 16.49 -22.66 -5.05
N VAL A 207 15.31 -23.26 -4.88
CA VAL A 207 14.87 -24.39 -5.70
C VAL A 207 14.76 -23.94 -7.15
N LEU A 208 14.01 -22.86 -7.43
CA LEU A 208 13.82 -22.33 -8.78
C LEU A 208 15.15 -21.97 -9.44
N GLN A 209 16.05 -21.32 -8.70
CA GLN A 209 17.39 -20.96 -9.21
C GLN A 209 18.20 -22.17 -9.69
N LYS A 210 17.95 -23.35 -9.12
CA LYS A 210 18.64 -24.59 -9.50
C LYS A 210 17.90 -25.40 -10.54
N THR A 211 16.57 -25.48 -10.44
CA THR A 211 15.74 -26.28 -11.34
C THR A 211 15.49 -25.61 -12.67
N ASP A 212 15.37 -24.28 -12.67
CA ASP A 212 15.16 -23.47 -13.87
C ASP A 212 15.91 -22.12 -13.73
N PRO A 213 17.24 -22.12 -13.96
CA PRO A 213 18.06 -20.92 -13.87
C PRO A 213 17.64 -19.83 -14.86
N ALA A 214 17.07 -20.21 -16.01
CA ALA A 214 16.62 -19.27 -17.03
C ALA A 214 15.39 -18.49 -16.55
N THR A 215 14.38 -19.18 -16.02
CA THR A 215 13.20 -18.55 -15.43
C THR A 215 13.55 -17.72 -14.20
N TYR A 216 14.47 -18.19 -13.35
CA TYR A 216 14.97 -17.40 -12.22
C TYR A 216 15.64 -16.09 -12.70
N LYS A 217 16.53 -16.17 -13.69
CA LYS A 217 17.20 -14.98 -14.25
C LYS A 217 16.19 -14.01 -14.86
N ALA A 218 15.23 -14.49 -15.64
CA ALA A 218 14.17 -13.66 -16.20
C ALA A 218 13.33 -12.97 -15.11
N SER A 219 12.98 -13.70 -14.04
CA SER A 219 12.23 -13.14 -12.90
C SER A 219 13.02 -12.07 -12.15
N MET A 220 14.31 -12.29 -11.94
CA MET A 220 15.22 -11.30 -11.37
C MET A 220 15.31 -10.04 -12.23
N GLU A 221 15.50 -10.15 -13.54
CA GLU A 221 15.56 -8.98 -14.43
C GLU A 221 14.23 -8.22 -14.46
N ALA A 222 13.10 -8.92 -14.55
CA ALA A 222 11.78 -8.30 -14.49
C ALA A 222 11.57 -7.55 -13.17
N THR A 223 12.00 -8.14 -12.05
CA THR A 223 11.90 -7.50 -10.73
C THR A 223 12.81 -6.28 -10.62
N ARG A 224 14.02 -6.31 -11.19
CA ARG A 224 14.90 -5.13 -11.24
C ARG A 224 14.29 -3.99 -12.02
N VAL A 225 13.64 -4.27 -13.15
CA VAL A 225 12.91 -3.24 -13.92
C VAL A 225 11.79 -2.66 -13.06
N ALA A 226 10.97 -3.49 -12.43
CA ALA A 226 9.91 -3.04 -11.53
C ALA A 226 10.46 -2.18 -10.37
N VAL A 227 11.60 -2.56 -9.78
CA VAL A 227 12.28 -1.78 -8.74
C VAL A 227 12.71 -0.40 -9.24
N ARG A 228 13.29 -0.31 -10.44
CA ARG A 228 13.67 0.98 -11.04
C ARG A 228 12.44 1.85 -11.28
N ASP A 229 11.36 1.29 -11.80
CA ASP A 229 10.11 2.02 -12.02
C ASP A 229 9.51 2.54 -10.71
N MET A 230 9.49 1.71 -9.66
CA MET A 230 9.04 2.12 -8.34
C MET A 230 9.94 3.21 -7.75
N ALA A 231 11.26 3.11 -7.93
CA ALA A 231 12.20 4.13 -7.47
C ALA A 231 11.96 5.48 -8.16
N VAL A 232 11.79 5.50 -9.50
CA VAL A 232 11.46 6.71 -10.25
C VAL A 232 10.14 7.31 -9.79
N LYS A 233 9.09 6.49 -9.63
CA LYS A 233 7.78 6.94 -9.12
C LYS A 233 7.88 7.54 -7.72
N ALA A 234 8.66 6.90 -6.83
CA ALA A 234 8.90 7.38 -5.47
C ALA A 234 9.75 8.66 -5.42
N GLY A 235 10.60 8.90 -6.43
CA GLY A 235 11.64 9.93 -6.39
C GLY A 235 12.94 9.47 -5.71
N ALA A 236 13.15 8.16 -5.59
CA ALA A 236 14.32 7.56 -4.99
C ALA A 236 15.44 7.36 -6.02
N ILE A 237 16.68 7.66 -5.63
CA ILE A 237 17.87 7.49 -6.48
C ILE A 237 18.65 6.26 -6.00
N LEU A 238 18.53 5.14 -6.72
CA LEU A 238 19.16 3.88 -6.36
C LEU A 238 20.43 3.61 -7.19
N SER A 239 21.47 3.07 -6.52
CA SER A 239 22.59 2.43 -7.21
C SER A 239 22.17 1.04 -7.72
N GLN A 240 22.92 0.48 -8.69
CA GLN A 240 22.68 -0.87 -9.19
C GLN A 240 22.70 -1.92 -8.05
N LYS A 241 23.63 -1.78 -7.10
CA LYS A 241 23.71 -2.64 -5.90
C LYS A 241 22.40 -2.61 -5.08
N ASN A 242 21.80 -1.44 -4.92
CA ASN A 242 20.56 -1.29 -4.16
C ASN A 242 19.34 -1.83 -4.93
N VAL A 243 19.32 -1.67 -6.25
CA VAL A 243 18.32 -2.30 -7.13
C VAL A 243 18.38 -3.82 -6.98
N ASP A 244 19.59 -4.39 -7.03
CA ASP A 244 19.80 -5.83 -6.88
C ASP A 244 19.38 -6.35 -5.50
N ALA A 245 19.73 -5.63 -4.43
CA ALA A 245 19.35 -5.98 -3.07
C ALA A 245 17.84 -5.97 -2.88
N LEU A 246 17.16 -4.91 -3.34
CA LEU A 246 15.71 -4.80 -3.23
C LEU A 246 14.99 -5.85 -4.09
N ALA A 247 15.44 -6.08 -5.33
CA ALA A 247 14.86 -7.11 -6.19
C ALA A 247 14.99 -8.51 -5.58
N LYS A 248 16.16 -8.82 -4.98
CA LYS A 248 16.36 -10.06 -4.25
C LYS A 248 15.44 -10.16 -3.05
N ASN A 249 15.29 -9.11 -2.26
CA ASN A 249 14.38 -9.11 -1.11
C ASN A 249 12.91 -9.30 -1.53
N MET A 250 12.48 -8.68 -2.63
CA MET A 250 11.13 -8.86 -3.16
C MET A 250 10.88 -10.30 -3.58
N LEU A 251 11.81 -10.92 -4.31
CA LEU A 251 11.66 -12.29 -4.79
C LEU A 251 11.88 -13.36 -3.71
N HIS A 252 12.82 -13.13 -2.80
CA HIS A 252 13.26 -14.16 -1.84
C HIS A 252 12.61 -14.01 -0.48
N LEU A 253 12.13 -12.83 -0.11
CA LEU A 253 11.55 -12.55 1.21
C LEU A 253 10.10 -12.09 1.12
N ASN A 254 9.51 -12.06 -0.09
CA ASN A 254 8.15 -11.59 -0.34
C ASN A 254 7.88 -10.23 0.30
N TRP A 255 8.82 -9.28 0.13
CA TRP A 255 8.65 -7.93 0.67
C TRP A 255 7.37 -7.30 0.14
N ASN A 256 6.56 -6.80 1.08
CA ASN A 256 5.31 -6.11 0.76
C ASN A 256 5.57 -4.65 0.39
N GLU A 257 4.53 -3.97 -0.10
CA GLU A 257 4.60 -2.57 -0.55
C GLU A 257 5.17 -1.63 0.52
N ALA A 258 4.81 -1.79 1.80
CA ALA A 258 5.33 -0.95 2.88
C ALA A 258 6.84 -1.15 3.10
N GLN A 259 7.34 -2.38 2.99
CA GLN A 259 8.78 -2.66 3.09
C GLN A 259 9.55 -2.08 1.90
N VAL A 260 9.00 -2.18 0.70
CA VAL A 260 9.57 -1.56 -0.51
C VAL A 260 9.57 -0.03 -0.37
N ALA A 261 8.44 0.57 0.00
CA ALA A 261 8.31 2.00 0.23
C ALA A 261 9.29 2.50 1.31
N ASN A 262 9.44 1.74 2.41
CA ASN A 262 10.39 2.05 3.47
C ASN A 262 11.84 2.04 2.97
N PHE A 263 12.20 1.07 2.12
CA PHE A 263 13.52 1.01 1.51
C PHE A 263 13.74 2.17 0.55
N LEU A 264 12.81 2.41 -0.38
CA LEU A 264 12.91 3.50 -1.36
C LEU A 264 13.00 4.86 -0.67
N GLY A 265 12.24 5.07 0.40
CA GLY A 265 12.22 6.30 1.19
C GLY A 265 13.60 6.71 1.72
N GLN A 266 14.47 5.76 2.04
CA GLN A 266 15.84 6.04 2.51
C GLN A 266 16.74 6.61 1.42
N TYR A 267 16.37 6.45 0.15
CA TYR A 267 17.14 6.89 -1.00
C TYR A 267 16.51 8.08 -1.74
N ILE A 268 15.49 8.70 -1.13
CA ILE A 268 14.97 9.99 -1.58
C ILE A 268 15.88 11.07 -1.04
N LYS A 269 16.45 11.86 -1.94
CA LYS A 269 17.36 12.97 -1.62
C LYS A 269 17.26 14.03 -2.70
N PHE A 270 17.65 15.25 -2.37
CA PHE A 270 17.73 16.34 -3.34
C PHE A 270 18.72 16.02 -4.46
N SER A 271 18.35 16.40 -5.68
CA SER A 271 19.28 16.48 -6.81
C SER A 271 20.26 17.64 -6.63
N GLU A 272 21.23 17.74 -7.53
CA GLU A 272 22.16 18.88 -7.58
C GLU A 272 21.43 20.22 -7.76
N GLU A 273 20.28 20.21 -8.43
CA GLU A 273 19.40 21.37 -8.61
C GLU A 273 18.47 21.63 -7.41
N LYS A 274 18.70 20.96 -6.27
CA LYS A 274 17.89 21.07 -5.04
C LYS A 274 16.41 20.73 -5.24
N THR A 275 16.11 19.80 -6.16
CA THR A 275 14.76 19.31 -6.42
C THR A 275 14.60 17.84 -6.02
N LEU A 276 13.37 17.43 -5.69
CA LEU A 276 13.01 16.04 -5.48
C LEU A 276 12.19 15.54 -6.68
N GLY A 277 12.34 14.26 -7.02
CA GLY A 277 11.62 13.60 -8.10
C GLY A 277 10.35 12.89 -7.65
N GLY A 278 9.55 12.41 -8.62
CA GLY A 278 8.40 11.55 -8.37
C GLY A 278 7.38 12.12 -7.36
N ILE A 279 6.77 11.22 -6.58
CA ILE A 279 5.80 11.56 -5.53
C ILE A 279 6.44 12.45 -4.46
N ALA A 280 7.71 12.20 -4.08
CA ALA A 280 8.41 13.04 -3.11
C ALA A 280 8.55 14.51 -3.58
N GLY A 281 8.80 14.71 -4.87
CA GLY A 281 8.85 16.02 -5.51
C GLY A 281 7.52 16.75 -5.48
N GLN A 282 6.43 16.04 -5.77
CA GLN A 282 5.07 16.59 -5.70
C GLN A 282 4.72 16.98 -4.27
N ALA A 283 4.99 16.10 -3.30
CA ALA A 283 4.80 16.38 -1.88
C ALA A 283 5.62 17.61 -1.45
N ALA A 284 6.90 17.70 -1.81
CA ALA A 284 7.74 18.83 -1.45
C ALA A 284 7.22 20.17 -1.99
N LYS A 285 6.72 20.19 -3.23
CA LYS A 285 6.10 21.39 -3.80
C LYS A 285 4.82 21.77 -3.05
N ALA A 286 3.97 20.79 -2.74
CA ALA A 286 2.74 21.01 -1.99
C ALA A 286 3.01 21.54 -0.57
N ILE A 287 4.00 20.99 0.13
CA ILE A 287 4.42 21.45 1.47
C ILE A 287 4.92 22.89 1.42
N LYS A 288 5.83 23.19 0.48
CA LYS A 288 6.36 24.56 0.32
C LYS A 288 5.24 25.56 -0.01
N ARG A 289 4.28 25.15 -0.84
CA ARG A 289 3.13 25.97 -1.19
C ARG A 289 2.22 26.21 0.02
N ALA A 290 1.81 25.17 0.73
CA ALA A 290 0.98 25.28 1.92
C ALA A 290 1.64 26.16 3.01
N ALA A 291 2.95 25.99 3.20
CA ALA A 291 3.73 26.81 4.11
C ALA A 291 3.77 28.28 3.68
N TYR A 292 4.02 28.55 2.39
CA TYR A 292 3.98 29.90 1.83
C TYR A 292 2.59 30.54 1.97
N GLU A 293 1.52 29.84 1.61
CA GLU A 293 0.13 30.33 1.71
C GLU A 293 -0.26 30.70 3.17
N ASN A 294 0.41 30.10 4.16
CA ASN A 294 0.17 30.33 5.58
C ASN A 294 1.26 31.15 6.29
N GLY A 295 2.26 31.65 5.55
CA GLY A 295 3.35 32.44 6.13
C GLY A 295 4.23 31.69 7.13
N VAL A 296 4.25 30.36 7.04
CA VAL A 296 5.05 29.47 7.90
C VAL A 296 6.39 29.20 7.23
N ALA A 297 7.49 29.37 7.96
CA ALA A 297 8.81 29.08 7.46
C ALA A 297 9.09 27.57 7.51
N VAL A 298 9.53 26.98 6.39
CA VAL A 298 9.94 25.57 6.32
C VAL A 298 11.37 25.44 5.81
N THR A 299 12.16 24.56 6.44
CA THR A 299 13.52 24.25 6.00
C THR A 299 13.53 23.18 4.93
N GLU A 300 14.56 23.16 4.07
CA GLU A 300 14.73 22.09 3.07
C GLU A 300 14.73 20.69 3.71
N GLN A 301 15.35 20.55 4.89
CA GLN A 301 15.39 19.30 5.63
C GLN A 301 14.00 18.87 6.13
N SER A 302 13.20 19.79 6.66
CA SER A 302 11.83 19.49 7.08
C SER A 302 10.97 19.03 5.89
N VAL A 303 11.11 19.71 4.75
CA VAL A 303 10.43 19.32 3.50
C VAL A 303 10.86 17.92 3.04
N LEU A 304 12.16 17.61 3.07
CA LEU A 304 12.68 16.30 2.73
C LEU A 304 12.14 15.20 3.67
N ASN A 305 12.17 15.42 4.98
CA ASN A 305 11.70 14.46 5.97
C ASN A 305 10.20 14.14 5.75
N ASN A 306 9.38 15.17 5.58
CA ASN A 306 7.95 14.99 5.33
C ASN A 306 7.68 14.28 4.00
N ALA A 307 8.40 14.64 2.93
CA ALA A 307 8.29 13.94 1.65
C ALA A 307 8.67 12.45 1.76
N GLN A 308 9.74 12.13 2.51
CA GLN A 308 10.13 10.75 2.81
C GLN A 308 9.06 10.02 3.61
N TYR A 309 8.48 10.64 4.64
CA TYR A 309 7.40 10.03 5.43
C TYR A 309 6.15 9.77 4.61
N ILE A 310 5.77 10.68 3.71
CA ILE A 310 4.64 10.50 2.79
C ILE A 310 4.88 9.31 1.88
N VAL A 311 6.04 9.22 1.23
CA VAL A 311 6.35 8.07 0.35
C VAL A 311 6.38 6.75 1.13
N ARG A 312 6.81 6.77 2.39
CA ARG A 312 6.85 5.59 3.27
C ARG A 312 5.48 5.23 3.87
N GLY A 313 4.44 6.02 3.60
CA GLY A 313 3.11 5.83 4.17
C GLY A 313 3.04 6.09 5.69
N LEU A 314 3.99 6.84 6.24
CA LEU A 314 4.06 7.19 7.66
C LEU A 314 3.28 8.46 8.00
N THR A 315 2.98 9.29 7.00
CA THR A 315 2.12 10.46 7.14
C THR A 315 1.40 10.76 5.82
N THR A 316 0.44 11.69 5.84
CA THR A 316 -0.30 12.15 4.65
C THR A 316 -0.06 13.64 4.41
N MET A 317 -0.30 14.10 3.18
CA MET A 317 -0.24 15.54 2.87
C MET A 317 -1.23 16.35 3.71
N GLU A 318 -2.38 15.77 4.04
CA GLU A 318 -3.38 16.37 4.91
C GLU A 318 -2.83 16.61 6.32
N GLN A 319 -2.18 15.60 6.92
CA GLN A 319 -1.56 15.73 8.25
C GLN A 319 -0.44 16.78 8.27
N VAL A 320 0.38 16.85 7.20
CA VAL A 320 1.42 17.88 7.09
C VAL A 320 0.81 19.26 6.93
N THR A 321 -0.29 19.40 6.18
CA THR A 321 -1.01 20.67 6.01
C THR A 321 -1.65 21.11 7.33
N ALA A 322 -2.26 20.20 8.09
CA ALA A 322 -2.82 20.48 9.41
C ALA A 322 -1.73 21.00 10.36
N SER A 323 -0.54 20.39 10.38
CA SER A 323 0.58 20.88 11.19
C SER A 323 1.07 22.28 10.78
N ILE A 324 1.00 22.61 9.49
CA ILE A 324 1.29 23.96 9.00
C ILE A 324 0.21 24.95 9.46
N GLN A 325 -1.07 24.56 9.39
CA GLN A 325 -2.19 25.38 9.86
C GLN A 325 -2.11 25.64 11.36
N GLU A 326 -1.76 24.64 12.18
CA GLU A 326 -1.55 24.81 13.61
C GLU A 326 -0.42 25.82 13.92
N GLN A 327 0.69 25.75 13.18
CA GLN A 327 1.78 26.73 13.30
C GLN A 327 1.31 28.13 12.89
N ALA A 328 0.55 28.23 11.81
CA ALA A 328 -0.01 29.49 11.34
C ALA A 328 -0.99 30.10 12.35
N ALA A 329 -1.86 29.29 12.96
CA ALA A 329 -2.78 29.73 14.02
C ALA A 329 -2.02 30.30 15.23
N GLY A 330 -0.86 29.72 15.57
CA GLY A 330 0.03 30.28 16.59
C GLY A 330 0.69 31.61 16.19
N LEU A 331 0.99 31.80 14.90
CA LEU A 331 1.55 33.05 14.37
C LEU A 331 0.50 34.16 14.20
N TYR A 332 -0.77 33.79 14.01
CA TYR A 332 -1.89 34.69 13.74
C TYR A 332 -3.09 34.38 14.66
N PRO A 333 -2.97 34.60 15.98
CA PRO A 333 -3.95 34.15 16.97
C PRO A 333 -5.36 34.71 16.77
N GLY A 334 -5.49 35.93 16.22
CA GLY A 334 -6.80 36.53 15.90
C GLY A 334 -7.56 35.85 14.75
N TRP A 335 -6.92 34.92 14.07
CA TRP A 335 -7.45 34.17 12.92
C TRP A 335 -7.47 32.64 13.14
N SER A 336 -7.16 32.19 14.35
CA SER A 336 -6.97 30.77 14.67
C SER A 336 -8.16 29.90 14.23
N GLU A 337 -9.39 30.35 14.49
CA GLU A 337 -10.60 29.62 14.13
C GLU A 337 -10.74 29.44 12.61
N GLN A 338 -10.54 30.51 11.84
CA GLN A 338 -10.63 30.49 10.37
C GLN A 338 -9.51 29.63 9.77
N ILE A 339 -8.30 29.71 10.30
CA ILE A 339 -7.15 28.92 9.86
C ILE A 339 -7.41 27.43 10.09
N MET A 340 -7.89 27.06 11.28
CA MET A 340 -8.23 25.67 11.61
C MET A 340 -9.44 25.17 10.82
N ALA A 341 -10.33 26.06 10.37
CA ALA A 341 -11.40 25.76 9.43
C ALA A 341 -10.93 25.64 7.96
N GLY A 342 -9.64 25.86 7.68
CA GLY A 342 -9.03 25.65 6.37
C GLY A 342 -8.68 26.91 5.58
N ALA A 343 -8.97 28.11 6.09
CA ALA A 343 -8.61 29.36 5.42
C ALA A 343 -7.09 29.58 5.45
N SER A 344 -6.49 29.94 4.32
CA SER A 344 -5.07 30.32 4.29
C SER A 344 -4.88 31.77 4.74
N ILE A 345 -3.70 32.10 5.27
CA ILE A 345 -3.37 33.49 5.62
C ILE A 345 -3.39 34.39 4.38
N GLN A 346 -3.00 33.88 3.21
CA GLN A 346 -3.10 34.66 1.97
C GLN A 346 -4.54 35.04 1.62
N ASP A 347 -5.50 34.14 1.84
CA ASP A 347 -6.92 34.44 1.61
C ASP A 347 -7.43 35.47 2.63
N LEU A 348 -7.09 35.29 3.91
CA LEU A 348 -7.46 36.21 4.99
C LEU A 348 -6.81 37.60 4.82
N ALA A 349 -5.63 37.66 4.20
CA ALA A 349 -4.93 38.90 3.89
C ALA A 349 -5.51 39.66 2.69
N GLN A 350 -6.36 39.05 1.87
CA GLN A 350 -6.83 39.61 0.60
C GLN A 350 -7.46 41.01 0.75
N PRO A 351 -8.35 41.29 1.71
CA PRO A 351 -8.92 42.64 1.87
C PRO A 351 -7.86 43.71 2.18
N TYR A 352 -6.85 43.36 2.99
CA TYR A 352 -5.75 44.26 3.31
C TYR A 352 -4.83 44.49 2.11
N ARG A 353 -4.59 43.46 1.30
CA ARG A 353 -3.83 43.58 0.04
C ARG A 353 -4.51 44.54 -0.93
N GLN A 354 -5.82 44.42 -1.10
CA GLN A 354 -6.60 45.30 -1.98
C GLN A 354 -6.53 46.77 -1.53
N ILE A 355 -6.72 47.04 -0.24
CA ILE A 355 -6.61 48.40 0.30
C ILE A 355 -5.20 48.94 0.10
N LEU A 356 -4.17 48.14 0.42
CA LEU A 356 -2.78 48.59 0.29
C LEU A 356 -2.41 48.87 -1.17
N ALA A 357 -2.83 48.00 -2.10
CA ALA A 357 -2.67 48.17 -3.53
C ALA A 357 -3.36 49.45 -4.03
N GLN A 358 -4.62 49.68 -3.64
CA GLN A 358 -5.40 50.84 -4.03
C GLN A 358 -4.83 52.16 -3.49
N GLU A 359 -4.41 52.17 -2.23
CA GLU A 359 -3.86 53.35 -1.58
C GLU A 359 -2.48 53.72 -2.14
N LEU A 360 -1.67 52.72 -2.52
CA LEU A 360 -0.33 52.94 -3.10
C LEU A 360 -0.30 52.95 -4.63
N GLN A 361 -1.45 52.73 -5.29
CA GLN A 361 -1.58 52.64 -6.75
C GLN A 361 -0.66 51.57 -7.37
N LEU A 362 -0.56 50.43 -6.69
CA LEU A 362 0.21 49.27 -7.14
C LEU A 362 -0.73 48.22 -7.74
N PRO A 363 -0.27 47.41 -8.71
CA PRO A 363 -0.95 46.17 -9.05
C PRO A 363 -1.10 45.29 -7.81
N GLU A 364 -2.25 44.64 -7.62
CA GLU A 364 -2.49 43.77 -6.45
C GLU A 364 -1.48 42.61 -6.41
N SER A 365 -1.02 42.11 -7.56
CA SER A 365 0.02 41.09 -7.69
C SER A 365 1.34 41.47 -7.04
N ASP A 366 1.63 42.77 -6.93
CA ASP A 366 2.89 43.29 -6.42
C ASP A 366 2.85 43.47 -4.90
N VAL A 367 1.67 43.30 -4.30
CA VAL A 367 1.46 43.41 -2.84
C VAL A 367 1.54 42.03 -2.21
N ASP A 368 2.65 41.75 -1.54
CA ASP A 368 2.84 40.52 -0.76
C ASP A 368 1.91 40.51 0.48
N ALA A 369 1.14 39.42 0.62
CA ALA A 369 0.29 39.11 1.78
C ALA A 369 1.05 39.15 3.11
N PHE A 370 2.36 38.92 3.08
CA PHE A 370 3.23 38.87 4.25
C PHE A 370 4.09 40.11 4.44
N SER A 371 3.77 41.21 3.73
CA SER A 371 4.45 42.50 3.92
C SER A 371 4.30 43.03 5.35
N PRO A 372 5.24 43.85 5.86
CA PRO A 372 5.22 44.32 7.25
C PRO A 372 3.90 44.98 7.68
N LYS A 373 3.28 45.76 6.78
CA LYS A 373 2.00 46.44 7.05
C LYS A 373 0.84 45.44 7.18
N ILE A 374 0.76 44.46 6.29
CA ILE A 374 -0.31 43.47 6.32
C ILE A 374 -0.12 42.55 7.54
N LYS A 375 1.12 42.15 7.86
CA LYS A 375 1.41 41.43 9.11
C LYS A 375 0.99 42.22 10.35
N GLN A 376 1.20 43.53 10.38
CA GLN A 376 0.73 44.39 11.47
C GLN A 376 -0.79 44.41 11.58
N ALA A 377 -1.51 44.35 10.46
CA ALA A 377 -2.97 44.28 10.43
C ALA A 377 -3.51 42.91 10.89
N LEU A 378 -2.89 41.83 10.43
CA LEU A 378 -3.26 40.46 10.76
C LEU A 378 -2.96 40.11 12.23
N ASN A 379 -1.89 40.67 12.80
CA ASN A 379 -1.48 40.49 14.20
C ASN A 379 -1.87 41.65 15.11
N HIS A 380 -2.91 42.39 14.72
CA HIS A 380 -3.43 43.45 15.56
C HIS A 380 -3.97 42.90 16.89
N VAL A 381 -3.82 43.71 17.93
CA VAL A 381 -4.33 43.44 19.27
C VAL A 381 -5.31 44.56 19.60
N SER A 382 -6.53 44.18 19.98
CA SER A 382 -7.56 45.14 20.36
C SER A 382 -7.14 45.96 21.58
N LYS A 383 -7.89 47.03 21.87
CA LYS A 383 -7.66 47.85 23.07
C LYS A 383 -7.74 47.04 24.37
N ASP A 384 -8.50 45.96 24.37
CA ASP A 384 -8.69 45.07 25.51
C ASP A 384 -7.58 44.00 25.62
N GLY A 385 -6.53 44.09 24.79
CA GLY A 385 -5.41 43.14 24.80
C GLY A 385 -5.70 41.82 24.10
N VAL A 386 -6.84 41.70 23.41
CA VAL A 386 -7.26 40.46 22.73
C VAL A 386 -6.76 40.49 21.28
N PRO A 387 -6.07 39.44 20.79
CA PRO A 387 -5.74 39.31 19.38
C PRO A 387 -7.01 39.36 18.52
N ALA A 388 -7.09 40.35 17.64
CA ALA A 388 -8.26 40.55 16.78
C ALA A 388 -7.81 41.25 15.49
N PRO A 389 -8.34 40.84 14.32
CA PRO A 389 -8.00 41.46 13.05
C PRO A 389 -8.20 42.98 13.09
N MET A 390 -7.28 43.73 12.48
CA MET A 390 -7.44 45.18 12.36
C MET A 390 -8.66 45.51 11.50
N ASP A 391 -9.51 46.42 11.95
CA ASP A 391 -10.61 46.93 11.14
C ASP A 391 -10.08 47.54 9.82
N LEU A 392 -10.80 47.35 8.72
CA LEU A 392 -10.35 47.81 7.39
C LEU A 392 -10.24 49.34 7.29
N THR A 393 -11.09 50.08 8.02
CA THR A 393 -11.00 51.54 8.10
C THR A 393 -9.76 51.96 8.87
N GLN A 394 -9.50 51.29 10.00
CA GLN A 394 -8.28 51.51 10.79
C GLN A 394 -7.02 51.20 9.97
N PHE A 395 -7.03 50.11 9.19
CA PHE A 395 -5.92 49.76 8.30
C PHE A 395 -5.72 50.81 7.20
N THR A 396 -6.79 51.28 6.56
CA THR A 396 -6.73 52.35 5.54
C THR A 396 -6.08 53.61 6.10
N GLN A 397 -6.45 54.01 7.32
CA GLN A 397 -5.85 55.15 8.00
C GLN A 397 -4.37 54.91 8.31
N MET A 398 -4.01 53.71 8.78
CA MET A 398 -2.62 53.31 9.02
C MET A 398 -1.76 53.40 7.75
N VAL A 399 -2.31 53.01 6.59
CA VAL A 399 -1.61 53.13 5.31
C VAL A 399 -1.40 54.59 4.91
N ARG A 400 -2.45 55.42 4.98
CA ARG A 400 -2.38 56.85 4.59
C ARG A 400 -1.46 57.69 5.48
N ASN A 401 -1.34 57.30 6.75
CA ASN A 401 -0.47 57.98 7.71
C ASN A 401 1.02 57.60 7.54
N ASP A 402 1.34 56.60 6.71
CA ASP A 402 2.72 56.20 6.47
C ASP A 402 3.46 57.22 5.57
N PRO A 403 4.69 57.64 5.93
CA PRO A 403 5.48 58.54 5.08
C PRO A 403 5.72 58.05 3.65
N ALA A 404 5.77 56.74 3.42
CA ALA A 404 5.91 56.13 2.10
C ALA A 404 4.66 56.33 1.23
N TRP A 405 3.46 56.46 1.82
CA TRP A 405 2.23 56.74 1.08
C TRP A 405 2.31 58.09 0.35
N ARG A 406 2.90 59.11 0.98
CA ARG A 406 3.10 60.43 0.36
C ARG A 406 4.10 60.43 -0.79
N LYS A 407 4.95 59.40 -0.88
CA LYS A 407 5.95 59.24 -1.95
C LYS A 407 5.45 58.37 -3.10
N ALA A 408 4.28 57.74 -2.96
CA ALA A 408 3.71 56.91 -4.01
C ALA A 408 3.14 57.78 -5.16
N PRO A 409 3.22 57.32 -6.42
CA PRO A 409 2.67 58.06 -7.57
C PRO A 409 1.19 58.40 -7.38
N GLY A 410 0.80 59.63 -7.70
CA GLY A 410 -0.60 60.08 -7.69
C GLY A 410 -1.28 60.25 -6.31
N THR A 411 -0.59 59.98 -5.19
CA THR A 411 -1.18 60.17 -3.85
C THR A 411 -1.23 61.64 -3.42
N GLY A 412 -0.33 62.47 -3.94
CA GLY A 412 -0.36 63.93 -3.74
C GLY A 412 -1.65 64.58 -4.27
N GLU A 413 -2.16 64.13 -5.43
CA GLU A 413 -3.43 64.60 -5.99
C GLU A 413 -4.64 64.14 -5.15
N LYS A 414 -4.64 62.90 -4.65
CA LYS A 414 -5.66 62.40 -3.72
C LYS A 414 -5.67 63.18 -2.40
N ALA A 415 -4.49 63.44 -1.82
CA ALA A 415 -4.35 64.21 -0.59
C ALA A 415 -4.88 65.64 -0.76
N MET A 416 -4.55 66.29 -1.88
CA MET A 416 -5.05 67.62 -2.23
C MET A 416 -6.56 67.62 -2.51
N GLY A 417 -7.09 66.56 -3.13
CA GLY A 417 -8.54 66.38 -3.35
C GLY A 417 -9.31 66.25 -2.04
N VAL A 418 -8.84 65.42 -1.11
CA VAL A 418 -9.45 65.27 0.23
C VAL A 418 -9.34 66.56 1.03
N ALA A 419 -8.18 67.22 1.03
CA ALA A 419 -8.00 68.51 1.68
C ALA A 419 -8.94 69.57 1.09
N ARG A 420 -9.09 69.60 -0.24
CA ARG A 420 -10.02 70.52 -0.92
C ARG A 420 -11.47 70.22 -0.58
N GLU A 421 -11.86 68.96 -0.42
CA GLU A 421 -13.23 68.58 -0.05
C GLU A 421 -13.54 68.92 1.42
N VAL A 422 -12.59 68.71 2.33
CA VAL A 422 -12.70 69.17 3.73
C VAL A 422 -12.79 70.70 3.78
N LEU A 423 -11.96 71.40 3.01
CA LEU A 423 -12.03 72.86 2.92
C LEU A 423 -13.35 73.35 2.32
N LYS A 424 -13.95 72.63 1.36
CA LYS A 424 -15.31 72.90 0.85
C LYS A 424 -16.37 72.68 1.92
N GLN A 425 -16.31 71.58 2.66
CA GLN A 425 -17.24 71.28 3.76
C GLN A 425 -17.12 72.28 4.91
N MET A 426 -15.94 72.85 5.12
CA MET A 426 -15.69 73.93 6.07
C MET A 426 -15.99 75.34 5.50
N GLY A 427 -16.43 75.45 4.24
CA GLY A 427 -16.74 76.72 3.58
C GLY A 427 -15.52 77.61 3.27
N LEU A 428 -14.31 77.07 3.38
CA LEU A 428 -13.04 77.78 3.22
C LEU A 428 -12.57 77.84 1.76
N VAL A 429 -13.12 76.98 0.89
CA VAL A 429 -12.86 76.97 -0.56
C VAL A 429 -14.18 76.66 -1.27
N LYS A 430 -14.45 77.29 -2.42
CA LYS A 430 -15.67 77.05 -3.22
C LYS A 430 -15.60 75.75 -4.03
#